data_AF-A0A7Y6PQ33-F1
#
_entry.id   AF-A0A7Y6PQ33-F1
#
_cell.length_a   1.000
_cell.length_b   1.000
_cell.length_c   1.000
_cell.angle_alpha   90.00
_cell.angle_beta   90.00
_cell.angle_gamma   90.00
#
_symmetry.space_group_name_H-M   'P 1'
#
loop_
_entity.id
_entity.type
_entity.pdbx_description
1 polymer ?
#
loop_
_entity_poly.entity_id
_entity_poly.type
_entity_poly.pdbx_seq_one_letter_code
_entity_poly.pdbx_strand_id
1 'polypeptide(L)'
;MHRSGPGRILVELEAQHAELRKMMDRCEESIDELEQGRIDVADIARETARLRLAFTAHNTFEEQSLRPILLANDAFGIVRCDRMIEDHIAEHRELRERMQAATDSTAHLRDVIETLRAHLDAEERYLLTAKVLRAHAVGE
;
A
#
# COMPACT_ATOMS: atom_id res chain seq x y z
N MET A 1 -26.09 10.16 -6.82
CA MET A 1 -25.10 9.96 -5.74
C MET A 1 -24.75 8.48 -5.69
N HIS A 2 -23.65 8.07 -6.33
CA HIS A 2 -23.20 6.67 -6.30
C HIS A 2 -22.71 6.36 -4.89
N ARG A 3 -23.39 5.46 -4.17
CA ARG A 3 -22.92 4.96 -2.88
C ARG A 3 -21.68 4.10 -3.15
N SER A 4 -20.49 4.64 -2.93
CA SER A 4 -19.25 3.85 -2.80
C SER A 4 -19.35 3.05 -1.51
N GLY A 5 -19.92 1.85 -1.58
CA GLY A 5 -19.99 0.95 -0.43
C GLY A 5 -18.60 0.37 -0.09
N PRO A 6 -18.38 -0.09 1.16
CA PRO A 6 -17.11 -0.68 1.60
C PRO A 6 -16.60 -1.80 0.69
N GLY A 7 -17.50 -2.60 0.10
CA GLY A 7 -17.12 -3.65 -0.85
C GLY A 7 -16.43 -3.13 -2.12
N ARG A 8 -16.84 -1.98 -2.66
CA ARG A 8 -16.20 -1.38 -3.85
C ARG A 8 -14.83 -0.82 -3.52
N ILE A 9 -14.67 -0.24 -2.33
CA ILE A 9 -13.39 0.25 -1.83
C ILE A 9 -12.40 -0.91 -1.69
N LEU A 10 -12.83 -2.04 -1.12
CA LEU A 10 -11.97 -3.22 -0.97
C LEU A 10 -11.49 -3.79 -2.31
N VAL A 11 -12.36 -3.84 -3.33
CA VAL A 11 -11.97 -4.28 -4.68
C VAL A 11 -10.95 -3.32 -5.32
N GLU A 12 -11.13 -2.01 -5.10
CA GLU A 12 -10.21 -1.00 -5.58
C GLU A 12 -8.83 -1.09 -4.88
N LEU A 13 -8.80 -1.29 -3.55
CA LEU A 13 -7.55 -1.52 -2.82
C LEU A 13 -6.82 -2.77 -3.33
N GLU A 14 -7.52 -3.89 -3.51
CA GLU A 14 -6.93 -5.12 -4.06
C GLU A 14 -6.32 -4.90 -5.45
N ALA A 15 -6.99 -4.12 -6.32
CA ALA A 15 -6.46 -3.77 -7.64
C ALA A 15 -5.22 -2.87 -7.55
N GLN A 16 -5.22 -1.89 -6.65
CA GLN A 16 -4.07 -1.02 -6.41
C GLN A 16 -2.87 -1.81 -5.87
N HIS A 17 -3.08 -2.74 -4.93
CA HIS A 17 -2.01 -3.59 -4.41
C HIS A 17 -1.39 -4.46 -5.49
N ALA A 18 -2.22 -5.06 -6.35
CA ALA A 18 -1.75 -5.87 -7.47
C ALA A 18 -0.90 -5.04 -8.44
N GLU A 19 -1.27 -3.78 -8.69
CA GLU A 19 -0.49 -2.90 -9.55
C GLU A 19 0.82 -2.47 -8.90
N LEU A 20 0.81 -2.10 -7.61
CA LEU A 20 2.01 -1.79 -6.84
C LEU A 20 3.00 -2.96 -6.83
N ARG A 21 2.53 -4.20 -6.68
CA ARG A 21 3.36 -5.42 -6.77
C ARG A 21 4.06 -5.55 -8.11
N LYS A 22 3.38 -5.32 -9.23
CA LYS A 22 4.04 -5.33 -10.56
C LYS A 22 5.10 -4.24 -10.68
N MET A 23 4.84 -3.06 -10.14
CA MET A 23 5.80 -1.96 -10.16
C MET A 23 7.03 -2.26 -9.30
N MET A 24 6.83 -2.91 -8.15
CA MET A 24 7.92 -3.42 -7.30
C MET A 24 8.75 -4.49 -8.04
N ASP A 25 8.10 -5.48 -8.66
CA ASP A 25 8.77 -6.49 -9.47
C ASP A 25 9.62 -5.83 -10.58
N ARG A 26 9.08 -4.82 -11.27
CA ARG A 26 9.80 -4.10 -12.32
C ARG A 26 11.01 -3.31 -11.81
N CYS A 27 10.91 -2.72 -10.62
CA CYS A 27 12.04 -2.07 -9.98
C CYS A 27 13.15 -3.08 -9.66
N GLU A 28 12.81 -4.24 -9.11
CA GLU A 28 13.79 -5.30 -8.83
C GLU A 28 14.48 -5.82 -10.09
N GLU A 29 13.72 -6.08 -11.16
CA GLU A 29 14.28 -6.43 -12.47
C GLU A 29 15.23 -5.36 -13.00
N SER A 30 14.86 -4.09 -12.83
CA SER A 30 15.68 -2.97 -13.30
C SER A 30 16.99 -2.87 -12.50
N ILE A 31 16.96 -3.17 -11.19
CA ILE A 31 18.18 -3.26 -10.38
C ILE A 31 19.09 -4.37 -10.93
N ASP A 32 18.54 -5.56 -11.21
CA ASP A 32 19.30 -6.67 -11.79
C ASP A 32 19.91 -6.30 -13.16
N GLU A 33 19.14 -5.58 -14.00
CA GLU A 33 19.59 -5.10 -15.31
C GLU A 33 20.72 -4.07 -15.20
N LEU A 34 20.66 -3.14 -14.23
CA LEU A 34 21.73 -2.17 -13.98
C LEU A 34 23.01 -2.86 -13.49
N GLU A 35 22.90 -3.80 -12.56
CA GLU A 35 24.05 -4.55 -12.03
C GLU A 35 24.76 -5.37 -13.12
N GLN A 36 24.01 -5.72 -14.18
CA GLN A 36 24.53 -6.39 -15.37
C GLN A 36 24.95 -5.43 -16.48
N GLY A 37 24.86 -4.11 -16.27
CA GLY A 37 25.23 -3.07 -17.22
C GLY A 37 24.32 -2.99 -18.46
N ARG A 38 23.07 -3.46 -18.36
CA ARG A 38 22.10 -3.45 -19.48
C ARG A 38 21.27 -2.18 -19.58
N ILE A 39 21.11 -1.46 -18.48
CA ILE A 39 20.38 -0.18 -18.40
C ILE A 39 21.21 0.83 -17.60
N ASP A 40 20.80 2.10 -17.67
CA ASP A 40 21.47 3.18 -16.93
C ASP A 40 20.74 3.51 -15.62
N VAL A 41 21.44 4.19 -14.71
CA VAL A 41 20.88 4.68 -13.43
C VAL A 41 19.62 5.53 -13.64
N ALA A 42 19.53 6.25 -14.77
CA ALA A 42 18.37 7.06 -15.13
C ALA A 42 17.09 6.23 -15.36
N ASP A 43 17.22 4.96 -15.78
CA ASP A 43 16.07 4.08 -16.01
C ASP A 43 15.50 3.60 -14.67
N ILE A 44 16.35 3.20 -13.72
CA ILE A 44 15.91 2.89 -12.35
C ILE A 44 15.27 4.11 -11.69
N ALA A 45 15.89 5.29 -11.81
CA ALA A 45 15.33 6.51 -11.23
C ALA A 45 13.90 6.79 -11.74
N ARG A 46 13.62 6.45 -13.00
CA ARG A 46 12.29 6.59 -13.60
C ARG A 46 11.29 5.58 -13.03
N GLU A 47 11.66 4.31 -12.92
CA GLU A 47 10.77 3.29 -12.35
C GLU A 47 10.50 3.54 -10.86
N THR A 48 11.52 3.90 -10.08
CA THR A 48 11.38 4.28 -8.67
C THR A 48 10.48 5.50 -8.51
N ALA A 49 10.61 6.52 -9.39
CA ALA A 49 9.74 7.69 -9.36
C ALA A 49 8.27 7.35 -9.65
N ARG A 50 8.01 6.42 -10.58
CA ARG A 50 6.66 5.92 -10.87
C ARG A 50 6.08 5.17 -9.68
N LEU A 51 6.84 4.25 -9.08
CA LEU A 51 6.41 3.50 -7.90
C LEU A 51 6.08 4.45 -6.75
N ARG A 52 6.93 5.46 -6.49
CA ARG A 52 6.69 6.46 -5.45
C ARG A 52 5.40 7.25 -5.67
N LEU A 53 5.12 7.64 -6.91
CA LEU A 53 3.89 8.35 -7.25
C LEU A 53 2.66 7.46 -7.04
N ALA A 54 2.72 6.21 -7.50
CA ALA A 54 1.64 5.24 -7.34
C ALA A 54 1.37 4.94 -5.87
N PHE A 55 2.42 4.71 -5.07
CA PHE A 55 2.30 4.46 -3.63
C PHE A 55 1.72 5.67 -2.90
N THR A 56 2.15 6.89 -3.23
CA THR A 56 1.56 8.11 -2.65
C THR A 56 0.06 8.23 -2.98
N ALA A 57 -0.34 7.89 -4.20
CA ALA A 57 -1.74 7.92 -4.61
C ALA A 57 -2.57 6.84 -3.88
N HIS A 58 -2.01 5.64 -3.74
CA HIS A 58 -2.60 4.55 -2.96
C HIS A 58 -2.82 4.95 -1.50
N ASN A 59 -1.79 5.44 -0.81
CA ASN A 59 -1.89 5.88 0.58
C ASN A 59 -2.96 6.97 0.75
N THR A 60 -3.01 7.94 -0.17
CA THR A 60 -4.03 9.00 -0.14
C THR A 60 -5.44 8.43 -0.28
N PHE A 61 -5.63 7.47 -1.19
CA PHE A 61 -6.92 6.82 -1.38
C PHE A 61 -7.34 6.02 -0.15
N GLU A 62 -6.41 5.28 0.43
CA GLU A 62 -6.67 4.46 1.61
C GLU A 62 -6.94 5.32 2.84
N GLU A 63 -6.14 6.35 3.13
CA GLU A 63 -6.35 7.27 4.26
C GLU A 63 -7.76 7.90 4.23
N GLN A 64 -8.28 8.20 3.03
CA GLN A 64 -9.64 8.71 2.83
C GLN A 64 -10.73 7.63 3.01
N SER A 65 -10.37 6.37 2.82
CA SER A 65 -11.28 5.22 2.76
C SER A 65 -11.25 4.33 4.01
N LEU A 66 -10.23 4.48 4.85
CA LEU A 66 -10.00 3.61 6.00
C LEU A 66 -11.10 3.78 7.04
N ARG A 67 -11.47 5.02 7.38
CA ARG A 67 -12.53 5.30 8.36
C ARG A 67 -13.87 4.64 8.04
N PRO A 68 -14.43 4.77 6.81
CA PRO A 68 -15.67 4.07 6.48
C PRO A 68 -15.53 2.53 6.46
N ILE A 69 -14.36 1.97 6.14
CA ILE A 69 -14.13 0.52 6.25
C ILE A 69 -14.16 0.07 7.72
N LEU A 70 -13.45 0.78 8.59
CA LEU A 70 -13.37 0.47 10.02
C LEU A 70 -14.74 0.54 10.71
N LEU A 71 -15.48 1.63 10.45
CA LEU A 71 -16.82 1.82 11.02
C LEU A 71 -17.83 0.80 10.50
N ALA A 72 -17.71 0.37 9.24
CA ALA A 72 -18.58 -0.66 8.67
C ALA A 72 -18.33 -2.06 9.25
N ASN A 73 -17.23 -2.27 9.98
CA ASN A 73 -16.91 -3.57 10.56
C ASN A 73 -17.43 -3.77 11.99
N ASP A 74 -18.01 -2.74 12.63
CA ASP A 74 -18.63 -2.69 13.98
C ASP A 74 -17.84 -3.34 15.14
N ALA A 75 -16.64 -3.85 14.86
CA ALA A 75 -15.77 -4.57 15.80
C ALA A 75 -14.87 -3.64 16.61
N PHE A 76 -14.87 -2.35 16.28
CA PHE A 76 -13.99 -1.34 16.85
C PHE A 76 -14.80 -0.12 17.30
N GLY A 77 -14.69 0.26 18.58
CA GLY A 77 -15.26 1.52 19.05
C GLY A 77 -14.57 2.73 18.40
N ILE A 78 -15.27 3.86 18.27
CA ILE A 78 -14.83 5.07 17.56
C ILE A 78 -13.39 5.50 17.96
N VAL A 79 -13.09 5.51 19.26
CA VAL A 79 -11.75 5.89 19.78
C VAL A 79 -10.65 4.97 19.26
N ARG A 80 -10.94 3.67 19.12
CA ARG A 80 -9.99 2.70 18.57
C ARG A 80 -9.81 2.89 17.06
N CYS A 81 -10.89 3.19 16.34
CA CYS A 81 -10.81 3.52 14.91
C CYS A 81 -9.94 4.74 14.66
N ASP A 82 -10.13 5.82 15.43
CA ASP A 82 -9.37 7.06 15.27
C ASP A 82 -7.86 6.83 15.53
N ARG A 83 -7.52 6.10 16.60
CA ARG A 83 -6.12 5.75 16.86
C ARG A 83 -5.51 4.90 15.75
N MET A 84 -6.25 3.91 15.22
CA MET A 84 -5.75 3.09 14.11
C MET A 84 -5.49 3.92 12.86
N ILE A 85 -6.34 4.90 12.55
CA ILE A 85 -6.15 5.80 11.41
C ILE A 85 -4.91 6.68 11.63
N GLU A 86 -4.73 7.24 12.83
CA GLU A 86 -3.55 8.04 13.17
C GLU A 86 -2.25 7.26 13.04
N ASP A 87 -2.22 6.03 13.59
CA ASP A 87 -1.07 5.14 13.51
C ASP A 87 -0.75 4.78 12.03
N HIS A 88 -1.78 4.52 11.21
CA HIS A 88 -1.63 4.20 9.78
C HIS A 88 -1.08 5.37 8.95
N ILE A 89 -1.58 6.59 9.19
CA ILE A 89 -1.08 7.81 8.53
C ILE A 89 0.40 8.06 8.88
N ALA A 90 0.79 7.77 10.12
CA ALA A 90 2.18 7.91 10.57
C ALA A 90 3.09 6.90 9.85
N GLU A 91 2.68 5.63 9.76
CA GLU A 91 3.38 4.58 9.00
C GLU A 91 3.55 4.99 7.54
N HIS A 92 2.47 5.44 6.89
CA HIS A 92 2.52 5.95 5.52
C HIS A 92 3.51 7.10 5.33
N ARG A 93 3.58 8.02 6.29
CA ARG A 93 4.57 9.12 6.24
C ARG A 93 5.98 8.56 6.27
N GLU A 94 6.28 7.64 7.19
CA GLU A 94 7.60 7.03 7.32
C GLU A 94 8.00 6.29 6.03
N LEU A 95 7.10 5.50 5.44
CA LEU A 95 7.37 4.78 4.19
C LEU A 95 7.66 5.74 3.03
N ARG A 96 6.91 6.84 2.91
CA ARG A 96 7.16 7.86 1.88
C ARG A 96 8.53 8.52 2.06
N GLU A 97 8.93 8.80 3.30
CA GLU A 97 10.25 9.37 3.61
C GLU A 97 11.38 8.38 3.27
N ARG A 98 11.22 7.09 3.61
CA ARG A 98 12.18 6.03 3.23
C ARG A 98 12.31 5.91 1.71
N MET A 99 11.19 5.91 0.97
CA MET A 99 11.22 5.89 -0.49
C MET A 99 11.92 7.11 -1.09
N GLN A 100 11.83 8.27 -0.44
CA GLN A 100 12.50 9.48 -0.91
C GLN A 100 14.02 9.43 -0.68
N ALA A 101 14.47 8.76 0.39
CA ALA A 101 15.88 8.57 0.71
C ALA A 101 16.56 7.47 -0.14
N ALA A 102 15.79 6.60 -0.78
CA ALA A 102 16.29 5.42 -1.51
C ALA A 102 17.01 5.70 -2.85
N THR A 103 17.29 6.96 -3.19
CA THR A 103 17.73 7.34 -4.55
C THR A 103 19.17 6.95 -4.89
N ASP A 104 19.99 6.64 -3.89
CA ASP A 104 21.45 6.60 -4.09
C ASP A 104 22.05 5.18 -4.00
N SER A 105 21.24 4.16 -3.70
CA SER A 105 21.73 2.79 -3.51
C SER A 105 20.70 1.74 -3.95
N THR A 106 21.13 0.81 -4.82
CA THR A 106 20.32 -0.34 -5.23
C THR A 106 19.96 -1.24 -4.05
N ALA A 107 20.87 -1.42 -3.09
CA ALA A 107 20.61 -2.19 -1.88
C ALA A 107 19.51 -1.55 -1.03
N HIS A 108 19.54 -0.22 -0.87
CA HIS A 108 18.50 0.50 -0.15
C HIS A 108 17.16 0.47 -0.87
N LEU A 109 17.15 0.52 -2.21
CA LEU A 109 15.94 0.39 -3.00
C LEU A 109 15.29 -1.01 -2.81
N ARG A 110 16.08 -2.08 -2.74
CA ARG A 110 15.56 -3.43 -2.44
C ARG A 110 14.93 -3.51 -1.04
N ASP A 111 15.60 -2.96 -0.02
CA ASP A 111 15.08 -2.93 1.36
C ASP A 111 13.74 -2.18 1.45
N VAL A 112 13.63 -1.05 0.75
CA VAL A 112 12.38 -0.30 0.65
C VAL A 112 11.29 -1.12 -0.04
N ILE A 113 11.60 -1.80 -1.15
CA ILE A 113 10.65 -2.67 -1.85
C ILE A 113 10.17 -3.80 -0.94
N GLU A 114 11.07 -4.46 -0.20
CA GLU A 114 10.70 -5.50 0.75
C GLU A 114 9.78 -4.96 1.85
N THR A 115 10.08 -3.79 2.39
CA THR A 115 9.25 -3.11 3.38
C THR A 115 7.84 -2.82 2.83
N LEU A 116 7.75 -2.32 1.58
CA LEU A 116 6.46 -2.05 0.93
C LEU A 116 5.64 -3.34 0.73
N ARG A 117 6.28 -4.45 0.33
CA ARG A 117 5.59 -5.75 0.24
C ARG A 117 5.03 -6.18 1.60
N ALA A 118 5.84 -6.09 2.65
CA ALA A 118 5.43 -6.46 4.00
C ALA A 118 4.25 -5.62 4.51
N HIS A 119 4.23 -4.33 4.17
CA HIS A 119 3.15 -3.41 4.48
C HIS A 119 1.84 -3.84 3.77
N LEU A 120 1.86 -4.04 2.44
CA LEU A 120 0.68 -4.50 1.70
C LEU A 120 0.15 -5.86 2.21
N ASP A 121 1.05 -6.78 2.58
CA ASP A 121 0.67 -8.08 3.14
C ASP A 121 0.03 -7.95 4.54
N ALA A 122 0.44 -6.95 5.33
CA ALA A 122 -0.17 -6.66 6.62
C ALA A 122 -1.59 -6.08 6.45
N GLU A 123 -1.76 -5.15 5.53
CA GLU A 123 -3.05 -4.56 5.19
C GLU A 123 -4.02 -5.61 4.65
N GLU A 124 -3.61 -6.44 3.70
CA GLU A 124 -4.47 -7.49 3.14
C GLU A 124 -4.96 -8.48 4.20
N ARG A 125 -4.10 -8.87 5.14
CA ARG A 125 -4.50 -9.71 6.29
C ARG A 125 -5.55 -9.01 7.16
N TYR A 126 -5.38 -7.71 7.39
CA TYR A 126 -6.36 -6.91 8.11
C TYR A 126 -7.69 -6.81 7.36
N LEU A 127 -7.65 -6.51 6.06
CA LEU A 127 -8.82 -6.42 5.18
C LEU A 127 -9.56 -7.76 5.06
N LEU A 128 -8.84 -8.88 4.99
CA LEU A 128 -9.41 -10.23 5.00
C LEU A 128 -10.15 -10.51 6.31
N THR A 129 -9.54 -10.16 7.44
CA THR A 129 -10.19 -10.29 8.76
C THR A 129 -11.49 -9.48 8.80
N ALA A 130 -11.45 -8.25 8.29
CA ALA A 130 -12.62 -7.38 8.16
C ALA A 130 -13.70 -7.95 7.21
N LYS A 131 -13.31 -8.60 6.10
CA LYS A 131 -14.24 -9.27 5.18
C LYS A 131 -14.93 -10.47 5.82
N VAL A 132 -14.19 -11.30 6.56
CA VAL A 132 -14.71 -12.49 7.26
C VAL A 132 -15.72 -12.08 8.33
N LEU A 133 -15.39 -11.13 9.20
CA LEU A 133 -16.31 -10.64 10.24
C LEU A 133 -17.63 -10.13 9.66
N ARG A 134 -17.59 -9.42 8.54
CA ARG A 134 -18.80 -8.97 7.83
C ARG A 134 -19.65 -10.12 7.29
N ALA A 135 -19.04 -11.16 6.72
CA ALA A 135 -19.78 -12.30 6.16
C ALA A 135 -20.57 -13.07 7.24
N HIS A 136 -20.03 -13.14 8.45
CA HIS A 136 -20.71 -13.76 9.60
C HIS A 136 -21.87 -12.89 10.13
N ALA A 137 -21.78 -11.56 10.06
CA ALA A 137 -22.82 -10.65 10.54
C ALA A 137 -24.08 -10.56 9.65
N VAL A 138 -24.03 -11.05 8.41
CA VAL A 138 -25.16 -11.03 7.45
C VAL A 138 -25.89 -12.38 7.40
N GLY A 139 -25.42 -13.38 8.17
CA GLY A 139 -25.91 -14.76 8.14
C GLY A 139 -26.84 -15.19 9.27
N GLU A 140 -27.34 -14.27 10.12
CA GLU A 140 -28.30 -14.55 11.20
C GLU A 140 -29.67 -13.89 10.95
#